data_AF-A0A9P5NR55-F1
#
_entry.id   AF-A0A9P5NR55-F1
#
_cell.length_a   1.000
_cell.length_b   1.000
_cell.length_c   1.000
_cell.angle_alpha   90.00
_cell.angle_beta   90.00
_cell.angle_gamma   90.00
#
_symmetry.space_group_name_H-M   'P 1'
#
loop_
_entity.id
_entity.type
_entity.pdbx_description
1 polymer ?
#
loop_
_entity_poly.entity_id
_entity_poly.type
_entity_poly.pdbx_seq_one_letter_code
_entity_poly.pdbx_strand_id
1 'polypeptide(L)'
;MLIRDRLQELDVRFATAGIKFYFVREPADPHYRDDELVLKSKGNVLIETLMAGALGLPKDINLRFMASRNSGDKIPLLHPTILILTKFKRWSMNCNSTRPKTVRKNRTDRQDIDYLLLWLADKELKIEFDLYDGKPKNELLKMVSMYHFKLLDEDDNELLKTLEDVIYPGDWTQIKALPRPGEESLLPPTE
;
A
#
# COMPACT_ATOMS: atom_id res chain seq x y z
N MET A 1 15.66 -16.31 1.25
CA MET A 1 16.77 -15.65 1.96
C MET A 1 16.69 -14.16 1.68
N LEU A 2 16.41 -13.33 2.69
CA LEU A 2 16.26 -11.89 2.51
C LEU A 2 17.62 -11.24 2.29
N ILE A 3 17.65 -10.06 1.67
CA ILE A 3 18.88 -9.27 1.50
C ILE A 3 19.59 -9.05 2.84
N ARG A 4 18.83 -8.82 3.92
CA ARG A 4 19.39 -8.64 5.26
C ARG A 4 20.11 -9.89 5.77
N ASP A 5 19.55 -11.07 5.52
CA ASP A 5 20.17 -12.34 5.90
C ASP A 5 21.49 -12.54 5.13
N ARG A 6 21.48 -12.26 3.82
CA ARG A 6 22.71 -12.31 3.00
C ARG A 6 23.78 -11.34 3.49
N LEU A 7 23.37 -10.12 3.85
CA LEU A 7 24.30 -9.12 4.34
C LEU A 7 24.85 -9.48 5.73
N GLN A 8 24.03 -10.09 6.58
CA GLN A 8 24.47 -10.62 7.87
C GLN A 8 25.44 -11.79 7.71
N GLU A 9 25.20 -12.69 6.76
CA GLU A 9 26.13 -13.79 6.42
C GLU A 9 27.46 -13.26 5.88
N LEU A 10 27.42 -12.19 5.09
CA LEU A 10 28.62 -11.53 4.57
C LEU A 10 29.39 -10.79 5.66
N ASP A 11 28.69 -10.15 6.61
CA ASP A 11 29.30 -9.47 7.75
C ASP A 11 28.30 -9.29 8.91
N VAL A 12 28.62 -9.87 10.06
CA VAL A 12 27.78 -9.86 11.27
C VAL A 12 27.44 -8.45 11.76
N ARG A 13 28.26 -7.44 11.44
CA ARG A 13 28.02 -6.03 11.82
C ARG A 13 26.75 -5.48 11.18
N PHE A 14 26.29 -6.04 10.06
CA PHE A 14 25.04 -5.62 9.44
C PHE A 14 23.81 -5.93 10.30
N ALA A 15 23.86 -6.98 11.14
CA ALA A 15 22.79 -7.31 12.07
C ALA A 15 22.75 -6.36 13.29
N THR A 16 23.91 -5.95 13.78
CA THR A 16 24.05 -5.08 14.96
C THR A 16 23.85 -3.59 14.64
N ALA A 17 24.21 -3.15 13.43
CA ALA A 17 24.19 -1.73 13.06
C ALA A 17 22.80 -1.17 12.69
N GLY A 18 21.75 -2.01 12.63
CA GLY A 18 20.38 -1.54 12.34
C GLY A 18 20.27 -0.85 10.97
N ILE A 19 20.97 -1.37 9.97
CA ILE A 19 21.17 -0.70 8.68
C ILE A 19 19.84 -0.46 7.97
N LYS A 20 19.67 0.79 7.54
CA LYS A 20 18.53 1.30 6.79
C LYS A 20 18.99 1.62 5.38
N PHE A 21 18.26 1.11 4.40
CA PHE A 21 18.51 1.41 3.00
C PHE A 21 17.70 2.64 2.60
N TYR A 22 18.26 3.51 1.77
CA TYR A 22 17.54 4.68 1.26
C TYR A 22 17.68 4.76 -0.25
N PHE A 23 16.59 5.12 -0.93
CA PHE A 23 16.60 5.56 -2.32
C PHE A 23 16.74 7.09 -2.33
N VAL A 24 17.87 7.58 -2.87
CA VAL A 24 18.18 9.00 -3.01
C VAL A 24 17.56 9.51 -4.31
N ARG A 25 16.52 10.35 -4.23
CA ARG A 25 15.78 10.82 -5.43
C ARG A 25 16.51 11.93 -6.18
N GLU A 26 17.06 12.88 -5.43
CA GLU A 26 17.86 13.98 -5.96
C GLU A 26 19.31 13.70 -5.58
N PRO A 27 20.22 13.49 -6.54
CA PRO A 27 21.63 13.41 -6.20
C PRO A 27 22.01 14.76 -5.56
N ALA A 28 22.37 14.73 -4.28
CA ALA A 28 23.00 15.88 -3.65
C ALA A 28 24.28 16.24 -4.42
N ASP A 29 24.82 17.45 -4.14
CA ASP A 29 26.05 17.96 -4.76
C ASP A 29 27.04 16.83 -5.08
N PRO A 30 27.52 16.71 -6.33
CA PRO A 30 28.39 15.61 -6.77
C PRO A 30 29.68 15.43 -5.95
N HIS A 31 30.00 16.38 -5.06
CA HIS A 31 31.11 16.28 -4.12
C HIS A 31 30.81 15.42 -2.88
N TYR A 32 29.55 15.17 -2.53
CA TYR A 32 29.19 14.30 -1.42
C TYR A 32 29.39 12.83 -1.81
N ARG A 33 30.01 12.05 -0.92
CA ARG A 33 30.21 10.61 -1.11
C ARG A 33 29.54 9.80 -0.01
N ASP A 34 29.18 8.57 -0.35
CA ASP A 34 28.76 7.54 0.60
C ASP A 34 27.65 8.01 1.57
N ASP A 35 27.94 8.04 2.86
CA ASP A 35 26.99 8.36 3.91
C ASP A 35 26.53 9.83 3.88
N GLU A 36 27.38 10.74 3.38
CA GLU A 36 27.03 12.16 3.27
C GLU A 36 25.94 12.39 2.23
N LEU A 37 25.92 11.58 1.16
CA LEU A 37 24.87 11.61 0.15
C LEU A 37 23.52 11.29 0.78
N VAL A 38 23.45 10.26 1.63
CA VAL A 38 22.19 9.88 2.32
C VAL A 38 21.80 10.88 3.41
N LEU A 39 22.75 11.53 4.08
CA LEU A 39 22.44 12.51 5.12
C LEU A 39 22.01 13.87 4.58
N LYS A 40 22.58 14.30 3.44
CA LYS A 40 22.39 15.65 2.89
C LYS A 40 21.38 15.71 1.74
N SER A 41 21.04 14.58 1.12
CA SER A 41 20.02 14.55 0.07
C SER A 41 18.62 14.80 0.65
N LYS A 42 17.85 15.67 -0.02
CA LYS A 42 16.46 15.94 0.32
C LYS A 42 15.56 14.88 -0.31
N GLY A 43 14.49 14.51 0.40
CA GLY A 43 13.47 13.60 -0.14
C GLY A 43 13.91 12.13 -0.24
N ASN A 44 14.90 11.70 0.55
CA ASN A 44 15.31 10.30 0.62
C ASN A 44 14.15 9.40 1.04
N VAL A 45 13.97 8.30 0.32
CA VAL A 45 12.92 7.32 0.59
C VAL A 45 13.54 6.12 1.30
N LEU A 46 13.14 5.86 2.54
CA LEU A 46 13.55 4.67 3.27
C LEU A 46 13.05 3.42 2.53
N ILE A 47 13.96 2.52 2.20
CA ILE A 47 13.67 1.19 1.67
C ILE A 47 13.55 0.25 2.87
N GLU A 48 12.31 -0.07 3.23
CA GLU A 48 12.02 -1.08 4.24
C GLU A 48 12.01 -2.48 3.62
N THR A 49 12.78 -3.40 4.20
CA THR A 49 12.72 -4.82 3.85
C THR A 49 11.79 -5.53 4.83
N LEU A 50 10.57 -5.84 4.39
CA LEU A 50 9.59 -6.60 5.18
C LEU A 50 9.44 -8.01 4.59
N MET A 51 9.16 -8.99 5.46
CA MET A 51 8.84 -10.34 4.99
C MET A 51 7.48 -10.35 4.28
N ALA A 52 7.32 -11.23 3.29
CA ALA A 52 6.00 -11.54 2.74
C ALA A 52 5.06 -12.00 3.87
N GLY A 53 3.78 -11.63 3.78
CA GLY A 53 2.78 -11.86 4.83
C GLY A 53 2.87 -10.93 6.05
N ALA A 54 3.99 -10.22 6.26
CA ALA A 54 4.14 -9.31 7.39
C ALA A 54 3.43 -7.97 7.14
N LEU A 55 2.88 -7.36 8.20
CA LEU A 55 2.27 -6.02 8.17
C LEU A 55 1.23 -5.81 7.05
N GLY A 56 0.53 -6.88 6.66
CA GLY A 56 -0.49 -6.83 5.61
C GLY A 56 0.03 -6.88 4.18
N LEU A 57 1.27 -7.32 3.98
CA LEU A 57 1.74 -7.75 2.67
C LEU A 57 1.11 -9.12 2.30
N PRO A 58 0.94 -9.41 0.99
CA PRO A 58 0.55 -10.74 0.54
C PRO A 58 1.56 -11.79 1.04
N LYS A 59 1.06 -12.98 1.40
CA LYS A 59 1.88 -14.15 1.75
C LYS A 59 2.62 -14.66 0.52
N ASP A 60 1.96 -14.61 -0.64
CA ASP A 60 2.57 -14.88 -1.93
C ASP A 60 2.49 -13.67 -2.86
N ILE A 61 3.60 -13.39 -3.54
CA ILE A 61 3.75 -12.29 -4.50
C ILE A 61 3.71 -12.92 -5.90
N ASN A 62 2.59 -13.55 -6.25
CA ASN A 62 2.45 -14.22 -7.54
C ASN A 62 2.18 -13.24 -8.68
N LEU A 63 1.36 -12.21 -8.45
CA LEU A 63 1.08 -11.21 -9.46
C LEU A 63 2.17 -10.12 -9.47
N ARG A 64 3.10 -10.24 -10.42
CA ARG A 64 4.23 -9.33 -10.56
C ARG A 64 4.15 -8.53 -11.85
N PHE A 65 4.38 -7.22 -11.73
CA PHE A 65 4.66 -6.33 -12.85
C PHE A 65 6.18 -6.20 -13.01
N MET A 66 6.70 -6.35 -14.23
CA MET A 66 8.13 -6.16 -14.50
C MET A 66 8.37 -4.71 -14.89
N ALA A 67 8.90 -3.92 -13.97
CA ALA A 67 9.33 -2.56 -14.27
C ALA A 67 10.68 -2.58 -15.00
N SER A 68 10.71 -2.05 -16.22
CA SER A 68 11.95 -1.87 -16.98
C SER A 68 12.65 -0.58 -16.57
N ARG A 69 13.95 -0.67 -16.29
CA ARG A 69 14.83 0.49 -16.13
C ARG A 69 15.38 0.91 -17.49
N ASN A 70 15.83 2.17 -17.58
CA ASN A 70 16.54 2.68 -18.77
C ASN A 70 17.82 1.88 -19.10
N SER A 71 18.39 1.15 -18.13
CA SER A 71 19.51 0.23 -18.32
C SER A 71 19.13 -1.10 -18.97
N GLY A 72 17.84 -1.38 -19.18
CA GLY A 72 17.33 -2.66 -19.68
C GLY A 72 17.00 -3.69 -18.57
N ASP A 73 17.43 -3.43 -17.33
CA ASP A 73 17.14 -4.32 -16.20
C ASP A 73 15.64 -4.35 -15.87
N LYS A 74 15.13 -5.53 -15.52
CA LYS A 74 13.74 -5.73 -15.10
C LYS A 74 13.65 -5.97 -13.60
N ILE A 75 12.84 -5.17 -12.92
CA ILE A 75 12.57 -5.32 -11.49
C ILE A 75 11.16 -5.88 -11.31
N PRO A 76 11.00 -7.05 -10.66
CA PRO A 76 9.68 -7.54 -10.30
C PRO A 76 9.09 -6.67 -9.18
N LEU A 77 7.94 -6.07 -9.46
CA LEU A 77 7.14 -5.31 -8.50
C LEU A 77 5.83 -6.03 -8.24
N LEU A 78 5.24 -5.85 -7.07
CA LEU A 78 3.86 -6.28 -6.84
C LEU A 78 2.94 -5.51 -7.79
N HIS A 79 2.05 -6.22 -8.48
CA HIS A 79 1.18 -5.59 -9.46
C HIS A 79 0.26 -4.54 -8.80
N PRO A 80 0.03 -3.35 -9.40
CA PRO A 80 -0.75 -2.28 -8.78
C PRO A 80 -2.17 -2.67 -8.36
N THR A 81 -2.82 -3.58 -9.10
CA THR A 81 -4.15 -4.11 -8.80
C THR A 81 -4.23 -4.88 -7.48
N ILE A 82 -3.08 -5.33 -6.96
CA ILE A 82 -2.92 -6.03 -5.67
C ILE A 82 -2.27 -5.11 -4.64
N LEU A 83 -1.32 -4.28 -5.07
CA LEU A 83 -0.61 -3.34 -4.20
C LEU A 83 -1.57 -2.39 -3.48
N ILE A 84 -2.60 -1.90 -4.19
CA ILE A 84 -3.59 -1.01 -3.59
C ILE A 84 -4.33 -1.64 -2.40
N LEU A 85 -4.58 -2.96 -2.42
CA LEU A 85 -5.22 -3.68 -1.32
C LEU A 85 -4.37 -3.67 -0.03
N THR A 86 -3.03 -3.67 -0.17
CA THR A 86 -2.13 -3.50 0.98
C THR A 86 -2.29 -2.12 1.64
N LYS A 87 -2.58 -1.09 0.82
CA LYS A 87 -2.78 0.28 1.27
C LYS A 87 -4.14 0.44 1.93
N PHE A 88 -5.22 -0.07 1.31
CA PHE A 88 -6.55 -0.09 1.92
C PHE A 88 -6.55 -0.75 3.30
N LYS A 89 -5.90 -1.91 3.42
CA LYS A 89 -5.77 -2.61 4.71
C LYS A 89 -5.07 -1.76 5.77
N ARG A 90 -3.94 -1.13 5.42
CA ARG A 90 -3.18 -0.31 6.37
C ARG A 90 -3.95 0.95 6.75
N TRP A 91 -4.59 1.58 5.77
CA TRP A 91 -5.39 2.77 5.97
C TRP A 91 -6.60 2.49 6.88
N SER A 92 -7.37 1.43 6.60
CA SER A 92 -8.59 1.10 7.37
C SER A 92 -8.31 0.77 8.83
N MET A 93 -7.17 0.13 9.13
CA MET A 93 -6.76 -0.14 10.52
C MET A 93 -6.45 1.13 11.32
N ASN A 94 -6.11 2.21 10.64
CA ASN A 94 -5.57 3.43 11.26
C ASN A 94 -6.45 4.65 11.00
N CYS A 95 -7.57 4.51 10.29
CA CYS A 95 -8.39 5.62 9.80
C CYS A 95 -8.90 6.51 10.93
N ASN A 96 -9.20 5.92 12.09
CA ASN A 96 -9.74 6.58 13.28
C ASN A 96 -8.68 6.86 14.36
N SER A 97 -7.39 6.68 14.08
CA SER A 97 -6.34 6.88 15.08
C SER A 97 -6.13 8.35 15.39
N THR A 98 -6.07 8.71 16.67
CA THR A 98 -5.77 10.09 17.14
C THR A 98 -4.27 10.30 17.43
N ARG A 99 -3.46 9.25 17.36
CA ARG A 99 -2.02 9.33 17.66
C ARG A 99 -1.28 10.07 16.54
N PRO A 100 -0.50 11.14 16.80
CA PRO A 100 0.07 11.99 15.76
C PRO A 100 0.88 11.27 14.68
N LYS A 101 1.72 10.30 15.06
CA LYS A 101 2.51 9.49 14.11
C LYS A 101 1.61 8.66 13.19
N THR A 102 0.53 8.09 13.73
CA THR A 102 -0.42 7.27 12.99
C THR A 102 -1.28 8.12 12.07
N VAL A 103 -1.73 9.29 12.51
CA VAL A 103 -2.45 10.27 11.67
C VAL A 103 -1.63 10.66 10.44
N ARG A 104 -0.35 11.00 10.64
CA ARG A 104 0.55 11.35 9.53
C ARG A 104 0.71 10.18 8.54
N LYS A 105 0.82 8.96 9.06
CA LYS A 105 0.96 7.75 8.24
C LYS A 105 -0.31 7.43 7.45
N ASN A 106 -1.46 7.54 8.09
CA ASN A 106 -2.77 7.40 7.48
C ASN A 106 -2.96 8.39 6.33
N ARG A 107 -2.58 9.66 6.50
CA ARG A 107 -2.58 10.65 5.41
C ARG A 107 -1.72 10.21 4.22
N THR A 108 -0.53 9.67 4.45
CA THR A 108 0.32 9.18 3.35
C THR A 108 -0.25 7.92 2.71
N ASP A 109 -0.83 7.00 3.48
CA ASP A 109 -1.46 5.81 2.92
C ASP A 109 -2.70 6.18 2.08
N ARG A 110 -3.46 7.21 2.47
CA ARG A 110 -4.54 7.79 1.66
C ARG A 110 -4.03 8.36 0.34
N GLN A 111 -2.99 9.20 0.38
CA GLN A 111 -2.40 9.77 -0.83
C GLN A 111 -1.91 8.67 -1.80
N ASP A 112 -1.34 7.58 -1.26
CA ASP A 112 -0.96 6.42 -2.05
C ASP A 112 -2.17 5.71 -2.66
N ILE A 113 -3.29 5.58 -1.93
CA ILE A 113 -4.54 5.02 -2.45
C ILE A 113 -5.08 5.88 -3.58
N ASP A 114 -5.25 7.19 -3.37
CA ASP A 114 -5.78 8.12 -4.37
C ASP A 114 -4.96 8.07 -5.67
N TYR A 115 -3.64 8.10 -5.53
CA TYR A 115 -2.73 7.96 -6.66
C TYR A 115 -2.92 6.63 -7.40
N LEU A 116 -3.02 5.51 -6.68
CA LEU A 116 -3.20 4.20 -7.29
C LEU A 116 -4.57 4.05 -7.95
N LEU A 117 -5.63 4.65 -7.40
CA LEU A 117 -6.97 4.66 -8.02
C LEU A 117 -6.92 5.36 -9.38
N LEU A 118 -6.39 6.59 -9.41
CA LEU A 118 -6.25 7.37 -10.65
C LEU A 118 -5.37 6.65 -11.67
N TRP A 119 -4.26 6.05 -11.22
CA TRP A 119 -3.36 5.30 -12.11
C TRP A 119 -4.02 4.04 -12.68
N LEU A 120 -4.77 3.30 -11.86
CA LEU A 120 -5.50 2.12 -12.32
C LEU A 120 -6.58 2.49 -13.34
N ALA A 121 -7.31 3.59 -13.09
CA ALA A 121 -8.32 4.09 -14.02
C ALA A 121 -7.70 4.52 -15.36
N ASP A 122 -6.59 5.26 -15.35
CA ASP A 122 -5.83 5.64 -16.57
C ASP A 122 -5.35 4.44 -17.38
N LYS A 123 -5.07 3.31 -16.70
CA LYS A 123 -4.64 2.05 -17.34
C LYS A 123 -5.78 1.08 -17.62
N GLU A 124 -7.02 1.45 -17.35
CA GLU A 124 -8.21 0.59 -17.51
C GLU A 124 -8.07 -0.74 -16.75
N LEU A 125 -7.39 -0.73 -15.60
CA LEU A 125 -7.14 -1.90 -14.77
C LEU A 125 -8.11 -1.96 -13.60
N LYS A 126 -8.51 -3.19 -13.23
CA LYS A 126 -9.42 -3.47 -12.13
C LYS A 126 -8.68 -4.04 -10.92
N ILE A 127 -9.17 -3.76 -9.72
CA ILE A 127 -8.66 -4.33 -8.47
C ILE A 127 -8.96 -5.83 -8.44
N GLU A 128 -7.91 -6.63 -8.23
CA GLU A 128 -7.96 -8.09 -8.30
C GLU A 128 -8.07 -8.70 -6.89
N PHE A 129 -9.25 -8.62 -6.29
CA PHE A 129 -9.49 -9.08 -4.91
C PHE A 129 -9.17 -10.57 -4.71
N ASP A 130 -9.55 -11.41 -5.66
CA ASP A 130 -9.41 -12.88 -5.57
C ASP A 130 -7.94 -13.35 -5.66
N LEU A 131 -7.06 -12.51 -6.21
CA LEU A 131 -5.63 -12.80 -6.34
C LEU A 131 -4.82 -12.32 -5.12
N TYR A 132 -5.45 -11.67 -4.14
CA TYR A 132 -4.78 -11.22 -2.93
C TYR A 132 -4.71 -12.33 -1.87
N ASP A 133 -3.58 -13.02 -1.80
CA ASP A 133 -3.32 -14.02 -0.75
C ASP A 133 -2.76 -13.39 0.53
N GLY A 134 -3.56 -12.58 1.21
CA GLY A 134 -3.18 -12.02 2.52
C GLY A 134 -4.35 -11.81 3.48
N LYS A 135 -5.58 -11.88 2.96
CA LYS A 135 -6.82 -11.68 3.70
C LYS A 135 -7.99 -12.16 2.82
N PRO A 136 -9.05 -12.75 3.41
CA PRO A 136 -10.24 -13.14 2.66
C PRO A 136 -10.90 -11.97 1.91
N LYS A 137 -11.47 -12.24 0.72
CA LYS A 137 -12.10 -11.23 -0.15
C LYS A 137 -13.16 -10.40 0.58
N ASN A 138 -14.05 -11.03 1.35
CA ASN A 138 -15.10 -10.34 2.10
C ASN A 138 -14.53 -9.28 3.07
N GLU A 139 -13.42 -9.54 3.73
CA GLU A 139 -12.77 -8.55 4.59
C GLU A 139 -12.10 -7.43 3.79
N LEU A 140 -11.57 -7.71 2.59
CA LEU A 140 -11.05 -6.67 1.70
C LEU A 140 -12.16 -5.75 1.21
N LEU A 141 -13.31 -6.30 0.83
CA LEU A 141 -14.48 -5.50 0.43
C LEU A 141 -14.94 -4.58 1.55
N LYS A 142 -14.94 -5.04 2.82
CA LYS A 142 -15.19 -4.18 3.99
C LYS A 142 -14.22 -3.01 4.08
N MET A 143 -12.92 -3.25 3.87
CA MET A 143 -11.91 -2.19 3.92
C MET A 143 -12.09 -1.14 2.82
N VAL A 144 -12.46 -1.57 1.62
CA VAL A 144 -12.75 -0.66 0.51
C VAL A 144 -14.06 0.09 0.75
N SER A 145 -15.07 -0.58 1.33
CA SER A 145 -16.34 0.04 1.74
C SER A 145 -16.13 1.16 2.77
N MET A 146 -15.22 0.98 3.73
CA MET A 146 -14.81 2.06 4.64
C MET A 146 -14.25 3.28 3.89
N TYR A 147 -13.49 3.06 2.82
CA TYR A 147 -12.94 4.15 2.00
C TYR A 147 -14.04 4.83 1.19
N HIS A 148 -14.94 4.06 0.58
CA HIS A 148 -16.12 4.55 -0.11
C HIS A 148 -16.96 5.48 0.79
N PHE A 149 -17.29 5.06 2.02
CA PHE A 149 -18.01 5.92 2.96
C PHE A 149 -17.23 7.18 3.33
N LYS A 150 -15.90 7.06 3.44
CA LYS A 150 -15.05 8.22 3.73
C LYS A 150 -15.10 9.26 2.61
N LEU A 151 -15.12 8.83 1.36
CA LEU A 151 -15.23 9.74 0.21
C LEU A 151 -16.63 10.37 0.13
N LEU A 152 -17.69 9.61 0.45
CA LEU A 152 -19.05 10.16 0.57
C LEU A 152 -19.13 11.26 1.64
N ASP A 153 -18.50 11.05 2.81
CA ASP A 153 -18.48 12.04 3.90
C ASP A 153 -17.72 13.32 3.55
N GLU A 154 -16.88 13.27 2.52
CA GLU A 154 -16.09 14.39 2.06
C GLU A 154 -16.61 14.98 0.73
N ASP A 155 -17.75 14.47 0.23
CA ASP A 155 -18.36 14.84 -1.04
C ASP A 155 -17.41 14.72 -2.25
N ASP A 156 -16.47 13.78 -2.20
CA ASP A 156 -15.44 13.57 -3.22
C ASP A 156 -15.95 12.69 -4.38
N ASN A 157 -16.83 13.28 -5.17
CA ASN A 157 -17.53 12.60 -6.27
C ASN A 157 -16.59 12.10 -7.38
N GLU A 158 -15.44 12.77 -7.58
CA GLU A 158 -14.47 12.39 -8.60
C GLU A 158 -13.74 11.10 -8.21
N LEU A 159 -13.21 11.03 -6.98
CA LEU A 159 -12.58 9.80 -6.49
C LEU A 159 -13.59 8.68 -6.26
N LEU A 160 -14.84 8.98 -5.89
CA LEU A 160 -15.90 7.97 -5.82
C LEU A 160 -16.15 7.30 -7.16
N LYS A 161 -16.28 8.09 -8.23
CA LYS A 161 -16.44 7.57 -9.57
C LYS A 161 -15.21 6.76 -9.99
N THR A 162 -14.01 7.27 -9.72
CA THR A 162 -12.75 6.56 -10.00
C THR A 162 -12.71 5.21 -9.27
N LEU A 163 -13.16 5.17 -8.01
CA LEU A 163 -13.23 3.95 -7.22
C LEU A 163 -14.20 2.93 -7.82
N GLU A 164 -15.38 3.35 -8.26
CA GLU A 164 -16.34 2.51 -8.99
C GLU A 164 -15.72 1.97 -10.30
N ASP A 165 -15.05 2.84 -11.05
CA ASP A 165 -14.45 2.52 -12.34
C ASP A 165 -13.27 1.54 -12.24
N VAL A 166 -12.61 1.39 -11.10
CA VAL A 166 -11.53 0.40 -10.90
C VAL A 166 -11.98 -0.88 -10.20
N ILE A 167 -13.27 -1.01 -9.87
CA ILE A 167 -13.84 -2.20 -9.24
C ILE A 167 -14.69 -2.99 -10.24
N TYR A 168 -14.72 -4.31 -10.10
CA TYR A 168 -15.61 -5.16 -10.90
C TYR A 168 -17.08 -4.95 -10.47
N PRO A 169 -18.05 -4.89 -11.39
CA PRO A 169 -19.45 -4.56 -11.04
C PRO A 169 -20.03 -5.41 -9.90
N GLY A 170 -19.78 -6.72 -9.89
CA GLY A 170 -20.28 -7.61 -8.83
C GLY A 170 -19.67 -7.34 -7.45
N ASP A 171 -18.41 -6.91 -7.40
CA ASP A 171 -17.76 -6.52 -6.14
C ASP A 171 -18.21 -5.14 -5.68
N TRP A 172 -18.46 -4.23 -6.63
CA TRP A 172 -19.02 -2.91 -6.34
C TRP A 172 -20.42 -2.99 -5.73
N THR A 173 -21.28 -3.86 -6.27
CA THR A 173 -22.60 -4.13 -5.68
C THR A 173 -22.48 -4.60 -4.23
N GLN A 174 -21.53 -5.48 -3.94
CA GLN A 174 -21.28 -5.95 -2.57
C GLN A 174 -20.78 -4.84 -1.66
N ILE A 175 -19.85 -4.00 -2.14
CA ILE A 175 -19.29 -2.88 -1.38
C ILE A 175 -20.37 -1.89 -0.95
N LYS A 176 -21.29 -1.55 -1.86
CA LYS A 176 -22.42 -0.64 -1.59
C LYS A 176 -23.48 -1.26 -0.67
N ALA A 177 -23.60 -2.58 -0.65
CA ALA A 177 -24.54 -3.29 0.21
C ALA A 177 -24.03 -3.48 1.66
N LEU A 178 -22.74 -3.22 1.91
CA LEU A 178 -22.18 -3.32 3.26
C LEU A 178 -22.68 -2.17 4.15
N PRO A 179 -22.96 -2.43 5.43
CA PRO A 179 -23.38 -1.41 6.37
C PRO A 179 -22.26 -0.42 6.65
N ARG A 180 -22.63 0.79 7.05
CA ARG A 180 -21.64 1.80 7.42
C ARG A 180 -20.90 1.39 8.69
N PRO A 181 -19.59 1.68 8.82
CA PRO A 181 -18.86 1.43 10.06
C PRO A 181 -19.54 2.11 11.25
N GLY A 182 -19.97 1.32 12.23
CA GLY A 182 -20.73 1.79 13.40
C GLY A 182 -22.23 1.42 13.39
N GLU A 183 -22.79 1.04 12.25
CA GLU A 183 -24.19 0.59 12.13
C GLU A 183 -24.34 -0.93 12.36
N GLU A 184 -23.25 -1.71 12.30
CA GLU A 184 -23.25 -3.16 12.58
C GLU A 184 -23.76 -3.50 14.00
N SER A 185 -23.66 -2.57 14.96
CA SER A 185 -24.13 -2.76 16.35
C SER A 185 -25.65 -2.62 16.54
N LEU A 186 -26.39 -2.20 15.50
CA LEU A 186 -27.84 -2.02 15.54
C LEU A 186 -28.61 -3.21 14.94
N LEU A 187 -27.90 -4.18 14.38
CA LEU A 187 -28.52 -5.40 13.88
C LEU A 187 -28.78 -6.35 15.06
N PRO A 188 -30.03 -6.83 15.25
CA PRO A 188 -30.32 -7.80 16.30
C PRO A 188 -29.51 -9.09 16.06
N PRO A 189 -29.15 -9.84 17.11
CA PRO A 189 -28.46 -11.12 16.95
C PRO A 189 -29.30 -12.01 16.05
N THR A 190 -28.67 -12.55 15.01
CA THR A 190 -29.28 -13.57 14.16
C THR A 190 -29.26 -14.88 14.94
N GLU A 191 -30.44 -15.45 15.20
CA GLU A 191 -30.64 -16.75 15.86
C GLU A 191 -30.02 -17.91 15.06
#